data_AF-M6YWU6-F1
#
_entry.id   AF-M6YWU6-F1
#
_cell.length_a   1.000
_cell.length_b   1.000
_cell.length_c   1.000
_cell.angle_alpha   90.00
_cell.angle_beta   90.00
_cell.angle_gamma   90.00
#
_symmetry.space_group_name_H-M   'P 1'
#
loop_
_entity.id
_entity.type
_entity.pdbx_description
1 polymer ?
#
loop_
_entity_poly.entity_id
_entity_poly.type
_entity_poly.pdbx_seq_one_letter_code
_entity_poly.pdbx_strand_id
1 'polypeptide(L)' 'MVINYFNIKPLDITESELDEYEKYIGLPLHKEDREAILKSTGFRKAIAIKNKLKLNYLNHYFSDDLESNDEFPIRQIF' A
#
# COMPACT_ATOMS: atom_id res chain seq x y z
N MET A 1 -13.89 -3.42 -19.26
CA MET A 1 -14.76 -3.85 -18.14
C MET A 1 -14.93 -2.65 -17.20
N VAL A 2 -16.15 -2.18 -16.96
CA VAL A 2 -16.40 -1.07 -16.02
C VAL A 2 -16.53 -1.64 -14.62
N ILE A 3 -15.59 -1.33 -13.73
CA ILE A 3 -15.62 -1.77 -12.33
C ILE A 3 -16.18 -0.63 -11.48
N ASN A 4 -17.27 -0.88 -10.77
CA ASN A 4 -17.80 0.07 -9.80
C ASN A 4 -17.01 -0.04 -8.48
N TYR A 5 -16.13 0.94 -8.24
CA TYR A 5 -15.25 0.98 -7.08
C TYR A 5 -15.98 1.24 -5.76
N PHE A 6 -17.12 1.93 -5.80
CA PHE A 6 -17.90 2.27 -4.59
C PHE A 6 -18.53 1.04 -3.93
N ASN A 7 -18.86 0.03 -4.73
CA ASN A 7 -19.52 -1.20 -4.28
C ASN A 7 -18.52 -2.29 -3.86
N ILE A 8 -17.21 -2.02 -3.89
CA ILE A 8 -16.20 -2.99 -3.45
C ILE A 8 -16.15 -2.99 -1.93
N LYS A 9 -16.33 -4.19 -1.36
CA LYS A 9 -16.19 -4.41 0.08
C LYS A 9 -14.72 -4.20 0.47
N PRO A 10 -14.44 -3.58 1.62
CA PRO A 10 -13.09 -3.52 2.16
C PRO A 10 -12.53 -4.93 2.29
N LEU A 11 -11.25 -5.12 1.96
CA LEU A 11 -10.58 -6.41 2.19
C LEU A 11 -10.39 -6.60 3.69
N ASP A 12 -10.67 -7.81 4.19
CA ASP A 12 -10.27 -8.18 5.55
C ASP A 12 -8.79 -8.51 5.54
N ILE A 13 -8.00 -7.50 5.93
CA ILE A 13 -6.55 -7.62 6.07
C ILE A 13 -6.25 -8.07 7.49
N THR A 14 -5.40 -9.10 7.61
CA THR A 14 -4.91 -9.63 8.88
C THR A 14 -3.51 -9.09 9.21
N GLU A 15 -3.09 -9.21 10.46
CA GLU A 15 -1.73 -8.81 10.88
C GLU A 15 -0.64 -9.55 10.11
N SER A 16 -0.85 -10.82 9.77
CA SER A 16 0.14 -11.63 9.04
C SER A 16 0.34 -11.18 7.59
N GLU A 17 -0.70 -10.68 6.93
CA GLU A 17 -0.55 -10.06 5.61
C GLU A 17 0.25 -8.76 5.71
N LEU A 18 0.11 -8.04 6.83
CA LEU A 18 0.85 -6.82 7.10
C LEU A 18 2.34 -7.07 7.32
N ASP A 19 2.71 -8.20 7.94
CA ASP A 19 4.11 -8.65 8.04
C ASP A 19 4.75 -8.87 6.66
N GLU A 20 3.97 -9.33 5.69
CA GLU A 20 4.45 -9.50 4.32
C GLU A 20 4.68 -8.14 3.65
N TYR A 21 3.75 -7.19 3.82
CA TYR A 21 3.91 -5.82 3.33
C TYR A 21 5.12 -5.10 3.96
N GLU A 22 5.39 -5.32 5.24
CA GLU A 22 6.58 -4.78 5.91
C GLU A 22 7.87 -5.25 5.22
N LYS A 23 7.95 -6.53 4.86
CA LYS A 23 9.09 -7.09 4.11
C LYS A 23 9.24 -6.47 2.73
N TYR A 24 8.14 -6.19 2.04
CA TYR A 24 8.19 -5.57 0.71
C TYR A 24 8.58 -4.08 0.75
N ILE A 25 8.15 -3.35 1.77
CA ILE A 25 8.44 -1.91 1.91
C ILE A 25 9.83 -1.69 2.51
N GLY A 26 10.37 -2.65 3.27
CA GLY A 26 11.67 -2.54 3.92
C GLY A 26 11.72 -1.54 5.08
N LEU A 27 10.55 -1.07 5.54
CA LEU A 27 10.39 -0.15 6.67
C LEU A 27 9.60 -0.84 7.78
N PRO A 28 10.09 -0.82 9.04
CA PRO A 28 9.38 -1.43 10.15
C PRO A 28 8.08 -0.69 10.42
N LEU A 29 6.96 -1.41 10.50
CA LEU A 29 5.68 -0.85 10.88
C LEU A 29 5.50 -0.94 12.40
N HIS A 30 5.44 0.21 13.07
CA HIS A 30 5.14 0.27 14.49
C HIS A 30 3.72 -0.23 14.77
N LYS A 31 3.48 -0.70 16.00
CA LYS A 31 2.20 -1.31 16.39
C LYS A 31 1.01 -0.36 16.16
N GLU A 32 1.20 0.92 16.45
CA GLU A 32 0.20 1.97 16.25
C GLU A 32 -0.16 2.13 14.76
N ASP A 33 0.85 2.11 13.89
CA ASP A 33 0.66 2.21 12.43
C ASP A 33 -0.05 0.96 11.90
N ARG A 34 0.32 -0.22 12.42
CA ARG A 34 -0.36 -1.49 12.09
C ARG A 34 -1.83 -1.44 12.44
N GLU A 35 -2.16 -1.00 13.65
CA GLU A 35 -3.55 -0.84 14.07
C GLU A 35 -4.29 0.20 13.24
N ALA A 36 -3.64 1.31 12.87
CA ALA A 36 -4.24 2.35 12.04
C ALA A 36 -4.55 1.83 10.63
N ILE A 37 -3.63 1.09 10.01
CA ILE A 37 -3.82 0.47 8.70
C ILE A 37 -4.93 -0.57 8.75
N LEU A 38 -4.92 -1.41 9.79
CA LEU A 38 -5.97 -2.39 9.99
C LEU A 38 -7.31 -1.71 10.25
N LYS A 39 -7.42 -0.62 11.00
CA LYS A 39 -8.71 0.07 11.22
C LYS A 39 -9.14 0.92 10.02
N SER A 40 -8.21 1.30 9.14
CA SER A 40 -8.48 2.15 7.98
C SER A 40 -9.29 1.43 6.91
N THR A 41 -10.57 1.77 6.85
CA THR A 41 -11.49 1.26 5.83
C THR A 41 -11.08 1.67 4.41
N GLY A 42 -10.46 2.86 4.29
CA GLY A 42 -9.94 3.37 3.01
C GLY A 42 -8.81 2.51 2.48
N PHE A 43 -7.83 2.18 3.33
CA PHE A 43 -6.72 1.31 2.97
C PHE A 43 -7.19 -0.07 2.52
N ARG A 44 -8.05 -0.71 3.32
CA ARG A 44 -8.67 -2.00 2.99
C ARG A 44 -9.42 -2.00 1.66
N LYS A 45 -10.14 -0.91 1.35
CA LYS A 45 -10.81 -0.75 0.04
C LYS A 45 -9.81 -0.59 -1.10
N ALA A 46 -8.75 0.19 -0.92
CA ALA A 46 -7.72 0.39 -1.94
C ALA A 46 -7.03 -0.94 -2.31
N ILE A 47 -6.68 -1.76 -1.31
CA ILE A 47 -6.11 -3.10 -1.55
C ILE A 47 -7.12 -4.03 -2.24
N ALA A 48 -8.39 -4.02 -1.82
CA ALA A 48 -9.43 -4.81 -2.49
C ALA A 48 -9.58 -4.45 -3.98
N ILE A 49 -9.52 -3.14 -4.29
CA ILE A 49 -9.56 -2.62 -5.66
C ILE A 49 -8.33 -3.08 -6.44
N LYS A 50 -7.11 -2.93 -5.87
CA LYS A 50 -5.85 -3.41 -6.47
C LYS A 50 -5.93 -4.89 -6.85
N ASN A 51 -6.39 -5.73 -5.92
CA ASN A 51 -6.52 -7.18 -6.13
C ASN A 51 -7.56 -7.51 -7.22
N LYS A 52 -8.72 -6.84 -7.19
CA LYS A 52 -9.79 -7.07 -8.18
C LYS A 52 -9.40 -6.65 -9.59
N LEU A 53 -8.63 -5.56 -9.70
CA LEU A 53 -8.11 -5.07 -10.96
C LEU A 53 -6.89 -5.85 -11.46
N LYS A 54 -6.34 -6.79 -10.65
CA LYS A 54 -5.10 -7.51 -10.95
C LYS A 54 -3.99 -6.56 -11.41
N LEU A 55 -3.84 -5.43 -10.71
CA LEU A 55 -2.79 -4.42 -11.00
C LEU A 55 -1.40 -4.93 -10.60
N ASN A 56 -1.08 -6.21 -10.85
CA ASN A 56 0.27 -6.74 -10.69
C ASN A 56 1.28 -6.01 -11.56
N TYR A 57 0.85 -5.41 -12.67
CA TYR A 57 1.67 -4.52 -13.49
C TYR A 57 2.17 -3.28 -12.72
N LEU A 58 1.41 -2.73 -11.77
CA LEU A 58 1.87 -1.58 -10.96
C LEU A 58 2.96 -1.97 -9.96
N ASN A 59 3.05 -3.24 -9.56
CA ASN A 59 4.16 -3.67 -8.70
C ASN A 59 5.51 -3.53 -9.42
N HIS A 60 5.55 -3.69 -10.75
CA HIS A 60 6.77 -3.45 -11.53
C HIS A 60 7.12 -1.96 -11.59
N TYR A 61 6.11 -1.10 -11.83
CA TYR A 61 6.32 0.34 -11.93
C TYR A 61 6.86 0.96 -10.62
N PHE A 62 6.35 0.52 -9.46
CA PHE A 62 6.86 0.99 -8.16
C PHE A 62 8.21 0.36 -7.77
N SER A 63 8.52 -0.85 -8.26
CA SER A 63 9.82 -1.49 -7.99
C SER A 63 10.96 -0.82 -8.75
N ASP A 64 10.69 -0.39 -9.98
CA ASP A 64 11.68 0.33 -10.81
C ASP A 64 11.95 1.74 -10.25
N ASP A 65 10.94 2.41 -9.70
CA ASP A 65 11.09 3.74 -9.08
C ASP A 65 11.81 3.70 -7.71
N LEU A 66 11.72 2.57 -6.97
CA LEU A 66 12.46 2.37 -5.71
C LEU A 66 13.93 1.99 -5.92
N GLU A 67 14.34 1.68 -7.15
CA GLU A 67 15.75 1.51 -7.53
C GLU A 67 16.42 2.85 -7.91
N SER A 68 15.68 3.97 -7.92
CA SER A 68 16.28 5.30 -8.00
C SER A 68 16.88 5.67 -6.64
N ASN A 69 18.20 5.57 -6.54
CA ASN A 69 19.00 6.16 -5.46
C ASN A 69 19.03 7.70 -5.56
N ASP A 70 17.88 8.34 -5.78
CA ASP A 70 17.79 9.80 -5.86
C ASP A 70 17.32 10.34 -4.51
N GLU A 71 18.33 10.55 -3.66
CA GLU A 71 18.45 11.60 -2.65
C GLU A 71 17.24 12.55 -2.60
N PHE A 72 16.33 12.32 -1.64
CA PHE A 72 15.23 13.24 -1.36
C PHE A 72 15.79 14.65 -1.11
N PRO A 73 15.51 15.67 -1.95
CA PRO A 73 15.93 17.02 -1.62
C PRO A 73 15.00 17.53 -0.54
N ILE A 74 15.47 17.55 0.71
CA ILE A 74 14.86 18.29 1.79
C ILE A 74 14.91 19.78 1.40
N ARG A 75 13.85 20.27 0.75
CA ARG A 75 13.62 21.71 0.61
C ARG A 75 13.11 22.24 1.96
N GLN A 76 14.02 22.53 2.88
CA GLN A 76 13.74 23.52 3.93
C GLN A 76 13.82 24.91 3.28
N ILE A 77 12.67 25.57 3.22
CA ILE A 77 12.54 26.98 2.91
C ILE A 77 12.63 27.71 4.25
N PHE A 78 13.72 28.43 4.50
CA PHE A 78 13.79 29.65 5.30
C PHE A 78 14.95 30.52 4.78
#